data_AF-B3SFA7-F1
#
_entry.id   AF-B3SFA7-F1
#
_cell.length_a   1.000
_cell.length_b   1.000
_cell.length_c   1.000
_cell.angle_alpha   90.00
_cell.angle_beta   90.00
_cell.angle_gamma   90.00
#
_symmetry.space_group_name_H-M   'P 1'
#
loop_
_entity.id
_entity.type
_entity.pdbx_description
1 polymer ?
#
loop_
_entity_poly.entity_id
_entity_poly.type
_entity_poly.pdbx_seq_one_letter_code
_entity_poly.pdbx_strand_id
1 'polypeptide(L)'
;ICTSAQEVKNPRKNIPLGIIITIILVTIIYIVTSAVMTGLISYKQLNAPQALALAVNNIGLPWLNYIVKFGALAGLSSVIIVSQYTVTRMLLSMSEDKLLPNIFTKIHSKNQIPHIITIIIGLSMAILAATTNLHNVVKLSSFFIIITVISICLATIIMRY
;
A
#
# COMPACT_ATOMS: atom_id res chain seq x y z
N ILE A 1 7.82 6.76 -1.09
CA ILE A 1 8.56 7.97 -0.63
C ILE A 1 10.00 7.64 -0.27
N CYS A 2 10.27 6.70 0.66
CA CYS A 2 11.63 6.34 1.05
C CYS A 2 12.47 5.69 -0.06
N THR A 3 11.84 5.04 -1.04
CA THR A 3 12.53 4.44 -2.20
C THR A 3 13.17 5.48 -3.12
N SER A 4 12.59 6.67 -3.23
CA SER A 4 13.15 7.78 -4.02
C SER A 4 14.10 8.66 -3.22
N ALA A 5 14.42 8.30 -1.96
CA ALA A 5 15.31 9.09 -1.10
C ALA A 5 16.70 9.32 -1.73
N GLN A 6 17.17 8.38 -2.53
CA GLN A 6 18.47 8.44 -3.23
C GLN A 6 18.46 9.42 -4.42
N GLU A 7 17.30 9.77 -4.95
CA GLU A 7 17.14 10.65 -6.13
C GLU A 7 16.74 12.09 -5.76
N VAL A 8 16.48 12.35 -4.47
CA VAL A 8 16.03 13.66 -3.99
C VAL A 8 17.22 14.55 -3.68
N LYS A 9 17.29 15.72 -4.33
CA LYS A 9 18.23 16.79 -3.96
C LYS A 9 17.95 17.22 -2.51
N ASN A 10 18.96 17.14 -1.63
CA ASN A 10 18.86 17.42 -0.19
C ASN A 10 17.79 16.59 0.57
N PRO A 11 18.02 15.28 0.75
CA PRO A 11 17.04 14.34 1.32
C PRO A 11 16.64 14.71 2.76
N ARG A 12 17.56 15.29 3.54
CA ARG A 12 17.34 15.61 4.97
C ARG A 12 16.18 16.58 5.21
N LYS A 13 15.89 17.47 4.27
CA LYS A 13 14.77 18.44 4.36
C LYS A 13 13.59 18.06 3.48
N ASN A 14 13.86 17.56 2.28
CA ASN A 14 12.82 17.36 1.28
C ASN A 14 12.00 16.08 1.51
N ILE A 15 12.61 15.03 2.06
CA ILE A 15 11.87 13.81 2.42
C ILE A 15 10.83 14.08 3.52
N PRO A 16 11.17 14.67 4.69
CA PRO A 16 10.17 14.91 5.73
C PRO A 16 9.07 15.87 5.27
N LEU A 17 9.42 16.93 4.52
CA LEU A 17 8.43 17.86 3.96
C LEU A 17 7.47 17.15 2.98
N GLY A 18 8.01 16.28 2.10
CA GLY A 18 7.20 15.51 1.15
C GLY A 18 6.22 14.56 1.83
N ILE A 19 6.64 13.91 2.93
CA ILE A 19 5.76 13.05 3.73
C ILE A 19 4.59 13.87 4.30
N ILE A 20 4.87 15.01 4.95
CA ILE A 20 3.85 15.86 5.58
C ILE A 20 2.85 16.38 4.55
N ILE A 21 3.33 16.92 3.42
CA ILE A 21 2.47 17.44 2.36
C ILE A 21 1.56 16.34 1.81
N THR A 22 2.12 15.16 1.54
CA THR A 22 1.34 14.04 1.00
C THR A 22 0.27 13.58 1.97
N ILE A 23 0.59 13.48 3.27
CA ILE A 23 -0.38 13.10 4.30
C ILE A 23 -1.53 14.10 4.35
N ILE A 24 -1.22 15.40 4.45
CA ILE A 24 -2.25 16.46 4.53
C ILE A 24 -3.16 16.42 3.31
N LEU A 25 -2.57 16.33 2.11
CA LEU A 25 -3.31 16.31 0.85
C LEU A 25 -4.23 15.08 0.78
N VAL A 26 -3.72 13.89 1.10
CA VAL A 26 -4.51 12.66 1.12
C VAL A 26 -5.62 12.73 2.18
N THR A 27 -5.36 13.29 3.35
CA THR A 27 -6.38 13.49 4.39
C THR A 27 -7.51 14.39 3.90
N ILE A 28 -7.20 15.51 3.23
CA ILE A 28 -8.22 16.42 2.67
C ILE A 28 -9.07 15.67 1.63
N ILE A 29 -8.43 14.98 0.69
CA ILE A 29 -9.14 14.18 -0.33
C ILE A 29 -10.04 13.12 0.34
N TYR A 30 -9.57 12.47 1.40
CA TYR A 30 -10.33 11.46 2.13
C TYR A 30 -11.57 12.06 2.82
N ILE A 31 -11.44 13.24 3.44
CA ILE A 31 -12.56 13.96 4.06
C ILE A 31 -13.60 14.34 3.01
N VAL A 32 -13.15 14.93 1.88
CA VAL A 32 -14.06 15.34 0.80
C VAL A 32 -14.79 14.14 0.21
N THR A 33 -14.08 13.05 -0.10
CA THR A 33 -14.70 11.84 -0.64
C THR A 33 -15.66 11.19 0.34
N SER A 34 -15.32 11.14 1.63
CA SER A 34 -16.22 10.64 2.68
C SER A 34 -17.48 11.50 2.82
N ALA A 35 -17.35 12.83 2.80
CA ALA A 35 -18.50 13.75 2.84
C ALA A 35 -19.43 13.57 1.63
N VAL A 36 -18.86 13.40 0.43
CA VAL A 36 -19.64 13.14 -0.80
C VAL A 36 -20.37 11.80 -0.70
N MET A 37 -19.70 10.72 -0.28
CA MET A 37 -20.33 9.40 -0.16
C MET A 37 -21.48 9.38 0.85
N THR A 38 -21.28 10.03 2.00
CA THR A 38 -22.26 10.08 3.08
C THR A 38 -23.45 10.99 2.77
N GLY A 39 -23.24 12.02 1.93
CA GLY A 39 -24.31 12.83 1.37
C GLY A 39 -25.15 12.10 0.31
N LEU A 40 -24.59 11.11 -0.39
CA LEU A 40 -25.25 10.39 -1.48
C LEU A 40 -25.99 9.12 -1.04
N ILE A 41 -25.47 8.39 -0.05
CA ILE A 41 -26.01 7.11 0.40
C ILE A 41 -26.06 7.08 1.93
N SER A 42 -27.19 6.64 2.48
CA SER A 42 -27.32 6.39 3.92
C SER A 42 -26.28 5.36 4.39
N TYR A 43 -25.55 5.68 5.46
CA TYR A 43 -24.42 4.90 6.02
C TYR A 43 -24.65 3.38 6.13
N LYS A 44 -25.91 2.93 6.26
CA LYS A 44 -26.27 1.50 6.34
C LYS A 44 -26.07 0.72 5.03
N GLN A 45 -26.11 1.38 3.87
CA GLN A 45 -25.92 0.74 2.56
C GLN A 45 -24.47 0.81 2.06
N LEU A 46 -23.57 1.47 2.81
CA LEU A 46 -22.17 1.66 2.45
C LEU A 46 -21.27 0.44 2.75
N ASN A 47 -21.82 -0.62 3.35
CA ASN A 47 -21.13 -1.87 3.69
C ASN A 47 -20.87 -2.79 2.48
N ALA A 48 -20.74 -2.22 1.28
CA ALA A 48 -20.47 -2.97 0.06
C ALA A 48 -19.01 -2.75 -0.38
N PRO A 49 -18.34 -3.79 -0.92
CA PRO A 49 -16.95 -3.69 -1.38
C PRO A 49 -16.73 -2.65 -2.50
N GLN A 50 -17.80 -2.22 -3.17
CA GLN A 50 -17.79 -1.18 -4.21
C GLN A 50 -18.65 0.04 -3.82
N ALA A 51 -18.54 0.50 -2.57
CA ALA A 51 -19.31 1.64 -2.06
C ALA A 51 -19.26 2.88 -2.96
N LEU A 52 -18.11 3.20 -3.58
CA LEU A 52 -17.95 4.38 -4.43
C LEU A 52 -18.67 4.23 -5.77
N ALA A 53 -18.59 3.06 -6.39
CA ALA A 53 -19.28 2.80 -7.65
C ALA A 53 -20.80 2.74 -7.46
N LEU A 54 -21.25 2.24 -6.30
CA LEU A 54 -22.66 2.23 -5.89
C LEU A 54 -23.18 3.65 -5.60
N ALA A 55 -22.38 4.47 -4.91
CA ALA A 55 -22.68 5.89 -4.69
C ALA A 55 -22.91 6.63 -6.00
N VAL A 56 -22.03 6.44 -6.99
CA VAL A 56 -22.14 7.09 -8.30
C VAL A 56 -23.32 6.55 -9.13
N ASN A 57 -23.63 5.26 -9.01
CA ASN A 57 -24.80 4.67 -9.66
C ASN A 57 -26.12 5.28 -9.20
N ASN A 58 -26.24 5.58 -7.90
CA ASN A 58 -27.46 6.20 -7.35
C ASN A 58 -27.67 7.64 -7.82
N ILE A 59 -26.65 8.32 -8.35
CA ILE A 59 -26.76 9.67 -8.95
C ILE A 59 -27.38 9.60 -10.36
N GLY A 60 -27.50 8.42 -10.97
CA GLY A 60 -28.09 8.25 -12.30
C GLY A 60 -27.19 8.68 -13.47
N LEU A 61 -25.88 8.85 -13.24
CA LEU A 61 -24.89 9.21 -14.26
C LEU A 61 -24.06 7.96 -14.65
N PRO A 62 -24.52 7.14 -15.60
CA PRO A 62 -23.85 5.88 -15.94
C PRO A 62 -22.43 6.07 -16.48
N TRP A 63 -22.19 7.17 -17.23
CA TRP A 63 -20.87 7.48 -17.79
C TRP A 63 -19.80 7.69 -16.70
N LEU A 64 -20.16 8.33 -15.59
CA LEU A 64 -19.25 8.60 -14.48
C LEU A 64 -18.88 7.30 -13.75
N ASN A 65 -19.80 6.33 -13.65
CA ASN A 65 -19.50 5.03 -13.05
C ASN A 65 -18.41 4.27 -13.82
N TYR A 66 -18.48 4.24 -15.15
CA TYR A 66 -17.46 3.57 -15.96
C TYR A 66 -16.06 4.18 -15.77
N ILE A 67 -15.98 5.51 -15.74
CA ILE A 67 -14.72 6.24 -15.51
C ILE A 67 -14.17 5.92 -14.10
N VAL A 68 -15.01 5.96 -13.07
CA VAL A 68 -14.59 5.68 -11.69
C VAL A 68 -14.14 4.22 -11.53
N LYS A 69 -14.85 3.26 -12.11
CA LYS A 69 -14.44 1.84 -12.09
C LYS A 69 -13.12 1.61 -12.81
N PHE A 70 -12.94 2.21 -13.98
CA PHE A 70 -11.70 2.09 -14.73
C PHE A 70 -10.53 2.76 -14.00
N GLY A 71 -10.76 3.95 -13.44
CA GLY A 71 -9.77 4.66 -12.62
C GLY A 71 -9.40 3.89 -11.34
N ALA A 72 -10.38 3.27 -10.69
CA ALA A 72 -10.13 2.41 -9.53
C ALA A 72 -9.28 1.19 -9.90
N LEU A 73 -9.58 0.52 -11.02
CA LEU A 73 -8.77 -0.61 -11.50
C LEU A 73 -7.34 -0.22 -11.81
N ALA A 74 -7.13 0.88 -12.54
CA ALA A 74 -5.81 1.39 -12.88
C ALA A 74 -5.02 1.86 -11.65
N GLY A 75 -5.70 2.47 -10.67
CA GLY A 75 -5.11 2.90 -9.41
C GLY A 75 -4.70 1.73 -8.54
N LEU A 76 -5.60 0.77 -8.33
CA LEU A 76 -5.33 -0.42 -7.51
C LEU A 76 -4.21 -1.28 -8.11
N SER A 77 -4.19 -1.48 -9.44
CA SER A 77 -3.11 -2.23 -10.09
C SER A 77 -1.74 -1.57 -9.89
N SER A 78 -1.67 -0.24 -10.01
CA SER A 78 -0.45 0.52 -9.75
C SER A 78 0.02 0.36 -8.30
N VAL A 79 -0.90 0.41 -7.34
CA VAL A 79 -0.58 0.22 -5.90
C VAL A 79 -0.06 -1.20 -5.62
N ILE A 80 -0.64 -2.22 -6.25
CA ILE A 80 -0.19 -3.62 -6.12
C ILE A 80 1.23 -3.80 -6.65
N ILE A 81 1.55 -3.21 -7.80
CA ILE A 81 2.90 -3.31 -8.38
C ILE A 81 3.92 -2.65 -7.45
N VAL A 82 3.61 -1.45 -6.93
CA VAL A 82 4.51 -0.71 -6.03
C VAL A 82 4.71 -1.44 -4.69
N SER A 83 3.66 -2.05 -4.14
CA SER A 83 3.77 -2.80 -2.88
C SER A 83 4.60 -4.07 -3.06
N GLN A 84 4.39 -4.83 -4.14
CA GLN A 84 5.16 -6.03 -4.45
C GLN A 84 6.66 -5.71 -4.68
N TYR A 85 6.94 -4.59 -5.35
CA TYR A 85 8.30 -4.09 -5.53
C TYR A 85 8.99 -3.78 -4.18
N THR A 86 8.26 -3.12 -3.28
CA THR A 86 8.78 -2.74 -1.95
C THR A 86 9.14 -3.97 -1.12
N VAL A 87 8.26 -4.97 -1.06
CA VAL A 87 8.50 -6.23 -0.32
C VAL A 87 9.69 -6.98 -0.91
N THR A 88 9.78 -7.06 -2.24
CA THR A 88 10.88 -7.74 -2.94
C THR A 88 12.23 -7.10 -2.63
N ARG A 89 12.32 -5.76 -2.63
CA ARG A 89 13.55 -5.03 -2.26
C ARG A 89 13.94 -5.21 -0.80
N MET A 90 12.96 -5.18 0.10
CA MET A 90 13.20 -5.37 1.53
C MET A 90 13.79 -6.76 1.81
N LEU A 91 13.23 -7.81 1.20
CA LEU A 91 13.75 -9.18 1.34
C LEU A 91 15.13 -9.37 0.72
N LEU A 92 15.42 -8.69 -0.39
CA LEU A 92 16.76 -8.66 -0.98
C LEU A 92 17.78 -8.06 0.00
N SER A 93 17.49 -6.90 0.57
CA SER A 93 18.36 -6.25 1.57
C SER A 93 18.58 -7.15 2.79
N MET A 94 17.52 -7.80 3.30
CA MET A 94 17.61 -8.77 4.40
C MET A 94 18.46 -10.00 4.03
N SER A 95 18.43 -10.41 2.77
CA SER A 95 19.24 -11.52 2.27
C SER A 95 20.71 -11.13 2.11
N GLU A 96 21.00 -9.87 1.76
CA GLU A 96 22.37 -9.32 1.74
C GLU A 96 22.97 -9.23 3.16
N ASP A 97 22.14 -8.94 4.17
CA ASP A 97 22.49 -8.95 5.59
C ASP A 97 22.66 -10.38 6.17
N LYS A 98 22.61 -11.43 5.33
CA LYS A 98 22.71 -12.86 5.70
C LYS A 98 21.63 -13.36 6.69
N LEU A 99 20.55 -12.61 6.88
CA LEU A 99 19.43 -13.01 7.73
C LEU A 99 18.54 -14.08 7.08
N LEU A 100 18.70 -14.31 5.77
CA LEU A 100 17.96 -15.30 4.98
C LEU A 100 18.94 -16.25 4.26
N PRO A 101 18.58 -17.53 4.05
CA PRO A 101 19.45 -18.49 3.40
C PRO A 101 19.77 -18.07 1.95
N ASN A 102 21.02 -18.31 1.52
CA ASN A 102 21.61 -17.91 0.22
C ASN A 102 20.87 -18.39 -1.05
N ILE A 103 19.78 -19.13 -0.90
CA ILE A 103 18.91 -19.53 -2.01
C ILE A 103 18.10 -18.31 -2.50
N PHE A 104 17.85 -17.33 -1.62
CA PHE A 104 17.15 -16.08 -1.94
C PHE A 104 18.06 -15.01 -2.58
N THR A 105 19.39 -15.13 -2.47
CA THR A 105 20.37 -14.24 -3.13
C THR A 105 20.69 -14.63 -4.57
N LYS A 106 20.13 -15.73 -5.12
CA LYS A 106 20.31 -16.09 -6.54
C LYS A 106 19.55 -15.12 -7.45
N ILE A 107 20.19 -13.98 -7.71
CA ILE A 107 19.79 -13.01 -8.73
C ILE A 107 20.12 -13.61 -10.10
N HIS A 108 19.18 -13.52 -11.05
CA HIS A 108 19.44 -13.99 -12.40
C HIS A 108 20.46 -13.06 -13.09
N SER A 109 21.59 -13.63 -13.52
CA SER A 109 22.77 -12.94 -14.09
C SER A 109 22.47 -11.95 -15.23
N LYS A 110 21.37 -12.15 -15.97
CA LYS A 110 21.04 -11.32 -17.14
C LYS A 110 20.05 -10.17 -16.87
N ASN A 111 19.18 -10.31 -15.87
CA ASN A 111 18.08 -9.36 -15.61
C ASN A 111 18.18 -8.62 -14.27
N GLN A 112 19.08 -9.02 -13.37
CA GLN A 112 19.21 -8.47 -12.01
C GLN A 112 17.90 -8.46 -11.19
N ILE A 113 16.88 -9.21 -11.61
CA ILE A 113 15.58 -9.32 -10.95
C ILE A 113 15.56 -10.60 -10.10
N PRO A 114 15.20 -10.53 -8.80
CA PRO A 114 15.06 -11.69 -7.92
C PRO A 114 13.75 -12.46 -8.22
N HIS A 115 13.71 -13.13 -9.36
CA HIS A 115 12.51 -13.80 -9.86
C HIS A 115 11.93 -14.85 -8.88
N ILE A 116 12.80 -15.56 -8.15
CA ILE A 116 12.41 -16.58 -7.17
C ILE A 116 11.64 -15.95 -6.00
N ILE A 117 12.12 -14.81 -5.48
CA ILE A 117 11.49 -14.08 -4.38
C ILE A 117 10.11 -13.57 -4.82
N THR A 118 10.02 -12.96 -6.01
CA THR A 118 8.75 -12.42 -6.53
C THR A 118 7.70 -13.50 -6.75
N ILE A 119 8.08 -14.68 -7.27
CA ILE A 119 7.16 -15.81 -7.42
C ILE A 119 6.68 -16.32 -6.07
N ILE A 120 7.59 -16.51 -5.10
CA ILE A 120 7.21 -17.04 -3.78
C ILE A 120 6.25 -16.09 -3.05
N ILE A 121 6.52 -14.79 -3.08
CA ILE A 121 5.63 -13.77 -2.48
C ILE A 121 4.32 -13.68 -3.24
N GLY A 122 4.36 -13.68 -4.57
CA GLY A 122 3.16 -13.61 -5.39
C GLY A 122 2.24 -14.81 -5.16
N LEU A 123 2.83 -16.01 -5.09
CA LEU A 123 2.10 -17.25 -4.82
C LEU A 123 1.55 -17.27 -3.39
N SER A 124 2.34 -16.86 -2.39
CA SER A 124 1.85 -16.79 -1.01
C SER A 124 0.73 -15.77 -0.84
N MET A 125 0.83 -14.59 -1.47
CA MET A 125 -0.25 -13.60 -1.51
C MET A 125 -1.50 -14.13 -2.24
N ALA A 126 -1.33 -14.85 -3.35
CA ALA A 126 -2.46 -15.45 -4.07
C ALA A 126 -3.20 -16.50 -3.22
N ILE A 127 -2.45 -17.35 -2.50
CA ILE A 127 -3.02 -18.35 -1.59
C ILE A 127 -3.75 -17.68 -0.43
N LEU A 128 -3.14 -16.66 0.18
CA LEU A 128 -3.77 -15.89 1.25
C LEU A 128 -5.05 -15.18 0.76
N ALA A 129 -5.01 -14.56 -0.42
CA ALA A 129 -6.16 -13.90 -1.02
C ALA A 129 -7.30 -14.88 -1.36
N ALA A 130 -6.97 -16.12 -1.76
CA ALA A 130 -7.97 -17.14 -2.09
C ALA A 130 -8.64 -17.76 -0.84
N THR A 131 -7.93 -17.80 0.30
CA THR A 131 -8.38 -18.52 1.50
C THR A 131 -8.98 -17.61 2.59
N THR A 132 -8.72 -16.30 2.55
CA THR A 132 -9.08 -15.38 3.65
C THR A 132 -10.07 -14.30 3.24
N ASN A 133 -10.95 -13.92 4.18
CA ASN A 133 -11.86 -12.80 4.00
C ASN A 133 -11.11 -11.45 4.08
N LEU A 134 -11.39 -10.55 3.14
CA LEU A 134 -10.81 -9.19 3.08
C LEU A 134 -10.87 -8.46 4.43
N HIS A 135 -11.99 -8.57 5.14
CA HIS A 135 -12.20 -7.92 6.42
C HIS A 135 -11.19 -8.38 7.50
N ASN A 136 -10.87 -9.67 7.53
CA ASN A 136 -9.90 -10.22 8.48
C ASN A 136 -8.48 -9.81 8.10
N VAL A 137 -8.16 -9.80 6.80
CA VAL A 137 -6.84 -9.36 6.31
C VAL A 137 -6.59 -7.90 6.65
N VAL A 138 -7.59 -7.03 6.47
CA VAL A 138 -7.48 -5.59 6.81
C VAL A 138 -7.28 -5.39 8.32
N LYS A 139 -8.00 -6.14 9.17
CA LYS A 139 -7.81 -6.10 10.63
C LYS A 139 -6.40 -6.53 11.04
N LEU A 140 -5.94 -7.66 10.51
CA LEU A 140 -4.61 -8.19 10.77
C LEU A 140 -3.52 -7.21 10.31
N SER A 141 -3.67 -6.65 9.10
CA SER A 141 -2.74 -5.66 8.55
C SER A 141 -2.68 -4.40 9.42
N SER A 142 -3.83 -3.88 9.85
CA SER A 142 -3.89 -2.71 10.73
C SER A 142 -3.19 -2.97 12.07
N PHE A 143 -3.40 -4.15 12.64
CA PHE A 143 -2.72 -4.58 13.86
C PHE A 143 -1.18 -4.59 13.70
N PHE A 144 -0.68 -5.14 12.59
CA PHE A 144 0.75 -5.11 12.29
C PHE A 144 1.29 -3.68 12.13
N ILE A 145 0.58 -2.80 11.44
CA ILE A 145 0.99 -1.40 11.25
C ILE A 145 1.12 -0.69 12.60
N ILE A 146 0.16 -0.88 13.52
CA ILE A 146 0.19 -0.28 14.85
C ILE A 146 1.44 -0.77 15.63
N ILE A 147 1.73 -2.07 15.61
CA ILE A 147 2.93 -2.64 16.26
C ILE A 147 4.20 -2.01 15.67
N THR A 148 4.28 -1.89 14.34
CA THR A 148 5.46 -1.30 13.68
C THR A 148 5.65 0.16 14.09
N VAL A 149 4.58 0.95 14.16
CA VAL A 149 4.65 2.36 14.58
C VAL A 149 5.11 2.47 16.04
N ILE A 150 4.58 1.64 16.94
CA ILE A 150 5.02 1.60 18.35
C ILE A 150 6.50 1.25 18.44
N SER A 151 6.95 0.24 17.67
CA SER A 151 8.36 -0.16 17.60
C SER A 151 9.26 0.98 17.12
N ILE A 152 8.85 1.72 16.09
CA ILE A 152 9.60 2.88 15.57
C ILE A 152 9.70 3.98 16.65
N CYS A 153 8.60 4.29 17.34
CA CYS A 153 8.59 5.28 18.43
C CYS A 153 9.53 4.88 19.58
N LEU A 154 9.53 3.61 19.99
CA LEU A 154 10.45 3.11 21.02
C LEU A 154 11.91 3.18 20.55
N ALA A 155 12.19 2.76 19.32
CA ALA A 155 13.52 2.83 18.74
C ALA A 155 14.06 4.26 18.65
N THR A 156 13.20 5.24 18.37
CA THR A 156 13.61 6.67 18.35
C THR A 156 13.92 7.20 19.74
N ILE A 157 13.22 6.75 20.79
CA ILE A 157 13.54 7.11 22.17
C ILE A 157 14.90 6.52 22.58
N ILE A 158 15.13 5.25 22.26
CA ILE A 158 16.39 4.56 22.59
C ILE A 158 17.56 5.19 21.84
N MET A 159 17.44 5.53 20.55
CA MET A 159 18.53 6.20 19.82
C MET A 159 18.83 7.62 20.30
N ARG A 160 17.91 8.24 21.07
CA ARG A 160 18.11 9.59 21.61
C ARG A 160 18.78 9.58 22.99
N TYR A 161 18.75 8.44 23.69
CA TYR A 161 19.42 8.21 24.98
C TYR A 161 20.74 7.48 24.77
#